data_AF-A0A096BKY3-F1
#
_entry.id   AF-A0A096BKY3-F1
#
_cell.length_a   1.000
_cell.length_b   1.000
_cell.length_c   1.000
_cell.angle_alpha   90.00
_cell.angle_beta   90.00
_cell.angle_gamma   90.00
#
_symmetry.space_group_name_H-M   'P 1'
#
loop_
_entity.id
_entity.type
_entity.pdbx_description
1 polymer ?
#
loop_
_entity_poly.entity_id
_entity_poly.type
_entity_poly.pdbx_seq_one_letter_code
_entity_poly.pdbx_strand_id
1 'polypeptide(L)'
;MVSVILKGHDFTYEVFELLRAFFVNDEVKFIDEKALVDDQSLLIESILYKNDNYYVAETNIKKSDKLLSSSIINEAEKIVVKDFSEKKKLKTMVKISIYEAVTEIVETKVPWGILTGVRPTKVVHELIDKGYNDEFVLEILLNNYKMFREKAKLILDIAKLQRKYIYPISKRNFSLYVSIPFCPTRCLYCSFPSNPLDKSKDYISDYVEKLLYEINRVGELTGNMKINTVYIGGGTPTSIPILYLEKIIDRIQNVFGTNNIIEFTVEAGRPDTMTRDVLTKLKKLGIDRISINPQTMNENTLKLIGRKHSSEDILKAFDLAREIGFNSINMDLIVGLPNENVEDIIKTMEFIVKLKPDNLTVHTMAIKRASKLNESLNDFKLSKQEEIEKMIDVTKKFAYEMGMYAYYLYRQKQILGNMENVGYTLPGKECLYNILIMEEKQTILAVGAGGVSKIFFPDENRIERVPNVKSLYEYLNRVEEMVERKKKFIELLT
;
A
#
# COMPACT_ATOMS: atom_id res chain seq x y z
N MET A 1 -19.46 21.13 6.29
CA MET A 1 -19.08 21.50 4.92
C MET A 1 -17.99 22.55 4.97
N VAL A 2 -16.94 22.39 4.17
CA VAL A 2 -15.78 23.28 4.09
C VAL A 2 -15.68 23.83 2.67
N SER A 3 -15.76 25.14 2.53
CA SER A 3 -15.60 25.87 1.27
C SER A 3 -14.15 26.35 1.14
N VAL A 4 -13.57 26.23 -0.05
CA VAL A 4 -12.16 26.57 -0.31
C VAL A 4 -12.06 27.50 -1.51
N ILE A 5 -11.35 28.61 -1.34
CA ILE A 5 -10.98 29.54 -2.41
C ILE A 5 -9.47 29.46 -2.60
N LEU A 6 -9.01 29.36 -3.85
CA LEU A 6 -7.59 29.39 -4.20
C LEU A 6 -7.29 30.67 -4.97
N LYS A 7 -6.29 31.43 -4.54
CA LYS A 7 -5.87 32.70 -5.17
C LYS A 7 -4.39 32.63 -5.53
N GLY A 8 -4.07 32.86 -6.80
CA GLY A 8 -2.68 32.87 -7.29
C GLY A 8 -2.02 31.48 -7.43
N HIS A 9 -2.77 30.38 -7.28
CA HIS A 9 -2.30 29.02 -7.58
C HIS A 9 -3.45 28.05 -7.92
N ASP A 10 -3.11 26.90 -8.52
CA ASP A 10 -4.05 25.86 -9.00
C ASP A 10 -3.87 24.50 -8.29
N PHE A 11 -3.26 24.51 -7.10
CA PHE A 11 -2.93 23.29 -6.32
C PHE A 11 -4.14 22.61 -5.66
N THR A 12 -5.27 22.54 -6.37
CA THR A 12 -6.54 21.97 -5.91
C THR A 12 -6.37 20.56 -5.34
N TYR A 13 -5.61 19.70 -6.01
CA TYR A 13 -5.40 18.32 -5.58
C TYR A 13 -4.64 18.24 -4.24
N GLU A 14 -3.53 18.98 -4.11
CA GLU A 14 -2.72 18.99 -2.89
C GLU A 14 -3.49 19.54 -1.69
N VAL A 15 -4.24 20.64 -1.89
CA VAL A 15 -5.09 21.25 -0.88
C VAL A 15 -6.20 20.29 -0.45
N PHE A 16 -6.87 19.65 -1.40
CA PHE A 16 -7.95 18.70 -1.13
C PHE A 16 -7.47 17.50 -0.31
N GLU A 17 -6.36 16.88 -0.69
CA GLU A 17 -5.84 15.69 0.01
C GLU A 17 -5.35 16.04 1.43
N LEU A 18 -4.86 17.27 1.65
CA LEU A 18 -4.49 17.74 3.00
C LEU A 18 -5.74 17.99 3.86
N LEU A 19 -6.72 18.75 3.36
CA LEU A 19 -7.92 19.10 4.11
C LEU A 19 -8.73 17.86 4.51
N ARG A 20 -8.78 16.84 3.66
CA ARG A 20 -9.45 15.57 3.98
C ARG A 20 -8.82 14.80 5.15
N ALA A 21 -7.58 15.11 5.53
CA ALA A 21 -6.97 14.55 6.73
C ALA A 21 -7.53 15.17 8.02
N PHE A 22 -7.98 16.42 7.96
CA PHE A 22 -8.56 17.16 9.08
C PHE A 22 -10.09 17.04 9.14
N PHE A 23 -10.72 17.06 7.97
CA PHE A 23 -12.17 17.16 7.77
C PHE A 23 -12.71 15.87 7.14
N VAL A 24 -12.55 14.73 7.85
CA VAL A 24 -12.81 13.39 7.31
C VAL A 24 -14.28 13.19 6.89
N ASN A 25 -15.22 13.77 7.65
CA ASN A 25 -16.66 13.60 7.46
C ASN A 25 -17.33 14.79 6.75
N ASP A 26 -16.57 15.85 6.45
CA ASP A 26 -17.10 17.02 5.76
C ASP A 26 -16.85 16.95 4.26
N GLU A 27 -17.81 17.46 3.51
CA GLU A 27 -17.61 17.77 2.10
C GLU A 27 -16.68 19.00 1.98
N VAL A 28 -15.57 18.83 1.24
CA VAL A 28 -14.64 19.91 0.86
C VAL A 28 -14.98 20.35 -0.56
N LYS A 29 -15.42 21.59 -0.72
CA LYS A 29 -15.85 22.16 -2.00
C LYS A 29 -14.99 23.36 -2.39
N PHE A 30 -14.46 23.35 -3.60
CA PHE A 30 -13.78 24.51 -4.17
C PHE A 30 -14.81 25.44 -4.83
N ILE A 31 -14.72 26.73 -4.53
CA ILE A 31 -15.65 27.76 -5.01
C ILE A 31 -14.89 28.94 -5.60
N ASP A 32 -15.56 29.69 -6.47
CA ASP A 32 -15.07 30.97 -6.96
C ASP A 32 -15.25 32.07 -5.91
N GLU A 33 -14.41 33.12 -5.97
CA GLU A 33 -14.46 34.25 -5.03
C GLU A 33 -15.81 34.97 -4.94
N LYS A 34 -16.61 34.89 -6.02
CA LYS A 34 -17.91 35.56 -6.13
C LYS A 34 -19.07 34.70 -5.59
N ALA A 35 -18.81 33.45 -5.21
CA ALA A 35 -19.84 32.57 -4.72
C ALA A 35 -20.20 32.91 -3.26
N LEU A 36 -21.50 33.02 -2.98
CA LEU A 36 -21.99 33.18 -1.61
C LEU A 36 -21.74 31.89 -0.81
N VAL A 37 -21.18 32.06 0.37
CA VAL A 37 -20.88 30.99 1.32
C VAL A 37 -21.98 30.99 2.38
N ASP A 38 -22.57 29.83 2.67
CA ASP A 38 -23.54 29.69 3.76
C ASP A 38 -22.88 30.06 5.09
N ASP A 39 -23.56 30.85 5.92
CA ASP A 39 -23.07 31.38 7.20
C ASP A 39 -22.60 30.26 8.15
N GLN A 40 -23.13 29.05 8.01
CA GLN A 40 -22.73 27.91 8.84
C GLN A 40 -21.45 27.21 8.37
N SER A 41 -20.99 27.46 7.14
CA SER A 41 -19.86 26.77 6.55
C SER A 41 -18.51 27.44 6.86
N LEU A 42 -17.45 26.63 6.95
CA LEU A 42 -16.09 27.13 7.12
C LEU A 42 -15.54 27.53 5.75
N LEU A 43 -14.99 28.74 5.63
CA LEU A 43 -14.32 29.22 4.43
C LEU A 43 -12.81 29.23 4.64
N ILE A 44 -12.07 28.53 3.77
CA ILE A 44 -10.61 28.52 3.73
C ILE A 44 -10.16 29.26 2.47
N GLU A 45 -9.53 30.42 2.64
CA GLU A 45 -8.87 31.14 1.55
C GLU A 45 -7.38 30.78 1.54
N SER A 46 -6.92 30.10 0.50
CA SER A 46 -5.50 29.80 0.28
C SER A 46 -4.96 30.72 -0.81
N ILE A 47 -3.94 31.49 -0.47
CA ILE A 47 -3.41 32.58 -1.29
C ILE A 47 -1.91 32.34 -1.49
N LEU A 48 -1.46 32.39 -2.74
CA LEU A 48 -0.05 32.38 -3.09
C LEU A 48 0.26 33.62 -3.92
N TYR A 49 1.18 34.43 -3.46
CA TYR A 49 1.64 35.61 -4.19
C TYR A 49 3.14 35.78 -4.06
N LYS A 50 3.70 36.65 -4.89
CA LYS A 50 5.11 37.02 -4.85
C LYS A 50 5.24 38.40 -4.22
N ASN A 51 6.03 38.51 -3.16
CA ASN A 51 6.39 39.77 -2.53
C ASN A 51 7.87 40.07 -2.82
N ASP A 52 8.14 41.11 -3.61
CA ASP A 52 9.47 41.42 -4.14
C ASP A 52 10.15 40.21 -4.82
N ASN A 53 11.10 39.58 -4.13
CA ASN A 53 11.96 38.51 -4.62
C ASN A 53 11.62 37.12 -4.05
N TYR A 54 10.60 37.00 -3.20
CA TYR A 54 10.26 35.73 -2.57
C TYR A 54 8.75 35.45 -2.65
N TYR A 55 8.38 34.18 -2.59
CA TYR A 55 6.98 33.80 -2.53
C TYR A 55 6.45 33.83 -1.09
N VAL A 56 5.15 34.11 -0.96
CA VAL A 56 4.40 34.09 0.30
C VAL A 56 3.17 33.24 0.10
N ALA A 57 2.99 32.24 0.97
CA ALA A 57 1.77 31.46 1.05
C ALA A 57 0.99 31.85 2.31
N GLU A 58 -0.24 32.29 2.13
CA GLU A 58 -1.13 32.74 3.19
C GLU A 58 -2.40 31.89 3.19
N THR A 59 -2.86 31.51 4.38
CA THR A 59 -4.15 30.87 4.56
C THR A 59 -4.96 31.62 5.59
N ASN A 60 -6.20 31.97 5.25
CA ASN A 60 -7.17 32.58 6.16
C ASN A 60 -8.38 31.67 6.30
N ILE A 61 -8.80 31.39 7.53
CA ILE A 61 -9.99 30.58 7.82
C ILE A 61 -11.05 31.46 8.47
N LYS A 62 -12.24 31.49 7.87
CA LYS A 62 -13.35 32.33 8.28
C LYS A 62 -14.63 31.53 8.50
N LYS A 63 -15.52 32.06 9.35
CA LYS A 63 -16.91 31.61 9.49
C LYS A 63 -17.82 32.82 9.73
N SER A 64 -18.85 32.98 8.90
CA SER A 64 -19.75 34.16 8.94
C SER A 64 -18.95 35.49 8.95
N ASP A 65 -17.99 35.62 8.03
CA ASP A 65 -17.02 36.74 7.91
C ASP A 65 -16.06 36.98 9.09
N LYS A 66 -16.18 36.23 10.19
CA LYS A 66 -15.23 36.28 11.30
C LYS A 66 -13.99 35.45 10.98
N LEU A 67 -12.81 36.08 11.04
CA LEU A 67 -11.52 35.37 10.99
C LEU A 67 -11.35 34.50 12.25
N LEU A 68 -11.13 33.20 12.03
CA LEU A 68 -10.91 32.21 13.08
C LEU A 68 -9.43 31.91 13.27
N SER A 69 -8.67 31.81 12.17
CA SER A 69 -7.22 31.58 12.18
C SER A 69 -6.60 32.07 10.88
N SER A 70 -5.32 32.40 10.91
CA SER A 70 -4.52 32.78 9.76
C SER A 70 -3.09 32.27 9.90
N SER A 71 -2.47 31.85 8.80
CA SER A 71 -1.05 31.48 8.75
C SER A 71 -0.38 32.06 7.52
N ILE A 72 0.85 32.55 7.70
CA ILE A 72 1.68 33.14 6.63
C ILE A 72 3.02 32.42 6.61
N ILE A 73 3.42 31.93 5.44
CA ILE A 73 4.68 31.22 5.21
C ILE A 73 5.50 31.98 4.17
N ASN A 74 6.63 32.52 4.62
CA ASN A 74 7.61 33.19 3.78
C ASN A 74 8.68 32.21 3.31
N GLU A 75 9.03 32.25 2.02
CA GLU A 75 10.10 31.42 1.46
C GLU A 75 11.46 31.66 2.14
N ALA A 76 11.69 32.87 2.65
CA ALA A 76 12.95 33.28 3.27
C ALA A 76 13.15 32.77 4.71
N GLU A 77 12.08 32.42 5.44
CA GLU A 77 12.12 32.23 6.90
C GLU A 77 12.11 30.77 7.37
N LYS A 78 11.65 29.83 6.53
CA LYS A 78 11.62 28.40 6.88
C LYS A 78 12.53 27.62 5.94
N ILE A 79 13.20 26.61 6.48
CA ILE A 79 14.12 25.70 5.79
C ILE A 79 13.40 25.15 4.56
N VAL A 80 13.57 25.76 3.40
CA VAL A 80 13.18 25.16 2.14
C VAL A 80 14.46 24.50 1.65
N VAL A 81 14.46 23.16 1.56
CA VAL A 81 15.56 22.42 0.93
C VAL A 81 15.92 23.14 -0.37
N LYS A 82 17.10 23.75 -0.43
CA LYS A 82 17.49 24.63 -1.54
C LYS A 82 17.35 23.92 -2.89
N ASP A 83 17.54 22.61 -2.87
CA ASP A 83 17.53 21.70 -4.02
C ASP A 83 16.14 21.14 -4.39
N PHE A 84 15.04 21.68 -3.87
CA PHE A 84 13.70 21.37 -4.40
C PHE A 84 13.41 22.18 -5.66
N SER A 85 12.68 21.61 -6.62
CA SER A 85 12.15 22.38 -7.74
C SER A 85 11.21 23.46 -7.23
N GLU A 86 11.18 24.63 -7.89
CA GLU A 86 10.34 25.77 -7.50
C GLU A 86 8.88 25.33 -7.26
N LYS A 87 8.31 24.55 -8.18
CA LYS A 87 6.96 23.99 -8.02
C LYS A 87 6.79 23.14 -6.75
N LYS A 88 7.78 22.32 -6.36
CA LYS A 88 7.72 21.52 -5.12
C LYS A 88 7.82 22.42 -3.88
N LYS A 89 8.61 23.51 -3.94
CA LYS A 89 8.71 24.52 -2.88
C LYS A 89 7.37 25.22 -2.65
N LEU A 90 6.77 25.78 -3.70
CA LEU A 90 5.49 26.49 -3.62
C LEU A 90 4.36 25.60 -3.09
N LYS A 91 4.25 24.37 -3.60
CA LYS A 91 3.27 23.37 -3.10
C LYS A 91 3.48 23.05 -1.62
N THR A 92 4.71 23.02 -1.15
CA THR A 92 5.04 22.73 0.25
C THR A 92 4.62 23.90 1.13
N MET A 93 4.92 25.14 0.73
CA MET A 93 4.55 26.35 1.47
C MET A 93 3.03 26.49 1.62
N VAL A 94 2.27 26.32 0.53
CA VAL A 94 0.80 26.34 0.56
C VAL A 94 0.28 25.33 1.57
N LYS A 95 0.75 24.08 1.50
CA LYS A 95 0.31 23.04 2.45
C LYS A 95 0.70 23.35 3.90
N ILE A 96 1.87 23.92 4.16
CA ILE A 96 2.27 24.32 5.52
C ILE A 96 1.35 25.41 6.04
N SER A 97 1.06 26.45 5.24
CA SER A 97 0.17 27.54 5.65
C SER A 97 -1.23 27.02 6.02
N ILE A 98 -1.77 26.11 5.20
CA ILE A 98 -3.06 25.47 5.48
C ILE A 98 -2.98 24.61 6.73
N TYR A 99 -1.92 23.80 6.87
CA TYR A 99 -1.74 22.94 8.04
C TYR A 99 -1.72 23.77 9.33
N GLU A 100 -0.88 24.82 9.39
CA GLU A 100 -0.74 25.67 10.58
C GLU A 100 -2.07 26.37 10.92
N ALA A 101 -2.75 26.97 9.94
CA ALA A 101 -4.05 27.63 10.17
C ALA A 101 -5.15 26.65 10.60
N VAL A 102 -5.24 25.47 9.97
CA VAL A 102 -6.28 24.48 10.31
C VAL A 102 -6.05 23.89 11.70
N THR A 103 -4.79 23.61 12.08
CA THR A 103 -4.49 23.03 13.40
C THR A 103 -4.83 23.94 14.58
N GLU A 104 -4.99 25.25 14.38
CA GLU A 104 -5.43 26.16 15.43
C GLU A 104 -6.92 26.05 15.75
N ILE A 105 -7.72 25.54 14.82
CA ILE A 105 -9.18 25.52 14.92
C ILE A 105 -9.78 24.11 15.02
N VAL A 106 -8.97 23.06 14.79
CA VAL A 106 -9.41 21.67 14.92
C VAL A 106 -8.47 20.88 15.84
N GLU A 107 -9.05 19.99 16.65
CA GLU A 107 -8.28 19.10 17.54
C GLU A 107 -7.76 17.83 16.83
N THR A 108 -8.22 17.58 15.60
CA THR A 108 -7.83 16.40 14.81
C THR A 108 -6.32 16.33 14.63
N LYS A 109 -5.71 15.23 15.10
CA LYS A 109 -4.29 14.97 14.89
C LYS A 109 -4.06 14.41 13.49
N VAL A 110 -3.03 14.93 12.83
CA VAL A 110 -2.56 14.45 11.52
C VAL A 110 -1.08 14.06 11.63
N PRO A 111 -0.76 12.83 12.09
CA PRO A 111 0.61 12.42 12.39
C PRO A 111 1.60 12.51 11.21
N TRP A 112 1.06 12.42 9.99
CA TRP A 112 1.82 12.50 8.74
C TRP A 112 2.06 13.94 8.26
N GLY A 113 1.54 14.95 8.98
CA GLY A 113 1.65 16.35 8.62
C GLY A 113 1.12 16.64 7.21
N ILE A 114 1.91 17.37 6.42
CA ILE A 114 1.58 17.74 5.03
C ILE A 114 1.97 16.68 3.99
N LEU A 115 2.50 15.53 4.43
CA LEU A 115 2.80 14.42 3.55
C LEU A 115 1.50 13.63 3.35
N THR A 116 0.91 13.69 2.16
CA THR A 116 -0.37 13.02 1.83
C THR A 116 -0.20 11.85 0.85
N GLY A 117 1.05 11.54 0.46
CA GLY A 117 1.36 10.49 -0.51
C GLY A 117 1.22 9.07 0.04
N VAL A 118 0.95 8.14 -0.88
CA VAL A 118 0.84 6.67 -0.63
C VAL A 118 2.16 6.06 -0.12
N ARG A 119 3.32 6.63 -0.45
CA ARG A 119 4.65 6.06 -0.16
C ARG A 119 5.54 7.05 0.57
N PRO A 120 5.41 7.15 1.89
CA PRO A 120 6.15 8.13 2.67
C PRO A 120 7.67 7.97 2.59
N THR A 121 8.18 6.75 2.58
CA THR A 121 9.62 6.41 2.56
C THR A 121 10.40 7.00 1.37
N LYS A 122 9.74 7.22 0.23
CA LYS A 122 10.37 7.83 -0.95
C LYS A 122 11.01 9.19 -0.67
N VAL A 123 10.40 10.00 0.20
CA VAL A 123 10.97 11.31 0.57
C VAL A 123 12.31 11.16 1.27
N VAL A 124 12.45 10.13 2.10
CA VAL A 124 13.69 9.87 2.82
C VAL A 124 14.76 9.35 1.87
N HIS A 125 14.42 8.42 0.97
CA HIS A 125 15.35 7.97 -0.06
C HIS A 125 15.88 9.14 -0.90
N GLU A 126 15.01 10.05 -1.34
CA GLU A 126 15.42 11.26 -2.07
C GLU A 126 16.38 12.16 -1.27
N LEU A 127 16.17 12.30 0.03
CA LEU A 127 17.03 13.12 0.89
C LEU A 127 18.38 12.45 1.16
N ILE A 128 18.40 11.14 1.40
CA ILE A 128 19.64 10.38 1.58
C ILE A 128 20.45 10.37 0.26
N ASP A 129 19.79 10.24 -0.89
CA ASP A 129 20.45 10.27 -2.20
C ASP A 129 21.11 11.64 -2.49
N LYS A 130 20.66 12.72 -1.84
CA LYS A 130 21.29 14.05 -1.86
C LYS A 130 22.46 14.19 -0.88
N GLY A 131 22.77 13.16 -0.11
CA GLY A 131 23.88 13.17 0.87
C GLY A 131 23.53 13.79 2.22
N TYR A 132 22.25 14.05 2.51
CA TYR A 132 21.86 14.53 3.83
C TYR A 132 21.98 13.42 4.88
N ASN A 133 22.46 13.78 6.07
CA ASN A 133 22.57 12.87 7.20
C ASN A 133 21.22 12.69 7.93
N ASP A 134 21.15 11.68 8.81
CA ASP A 134 19.93 11.31 9.53
C ASP A 134 19.31 12.47 10.33
N GLU A 135 20.14 13.29 10.98
CA GLU A 135 19.68 14.42 11.81
C GLU A 135 18.99 15.48 10.96
N PHE A 136 19.61 15.85 9.84
CA PHE A 136 19.05 16.83 8.91
C PHE A 136 17.81 16.30 8.18
N VAL A 137 17.79 15.00 7.85
CA VAL A 137 16.59 14.35 7.31
C VAL A 137 15.43 14.45 8.32
N LEU A 138 15.66 14.14 9.60
CA LEU A 138 14.63 14.27 10.64
C LEU A 138 14.17 15.72 10.79
N GLU A 139 15.08 16.68 10.79
CA GLU A 139 14.75 18.10 10.87
C GLU A 139 13.80 18.51 9.73
N ILE A 140 14.10 18.12 8.49
CA ILE A 140 13.23 18.38 7.32
C ILE A 140 11.85 17.72 7.52
N LEU A 141 11.79 16.47 7.97
CA LEU A 141 10.52 15.76 8.18
C LEU A 141 9.66 16.44 9.26
N LEU A 142 10.28 16.88 10.35
CA LEU A 142 9.59 17.54 11.46
C LEU A 142 9.14 18.96 11.09
N ASN A 143 10.03 19.76 10.49
CA ASN A 143 9.80 21.19 10.30
C ASN A 143 9.07 21.50 8.99
N ASN A 144 9.47 20.87 7.89
CA ASN A 144 8.88 21.12 6.57
C ASN A 144 7.65 20.27 6.34
N TYR A 145 7.74 18.97 6.66
CA TYR A 145 6.63 18.07 6.46
C TYR A 145 5.63 18.08 7.62
N LYS A 146 5.93 18.79 8.72
CA LYS A 146 5.09 18.86 9.93
C LYS A 146 4.72 17.48 10.48
N MET A 147 5.61 16.51 10.25
CA MET A 147 5.40 15.13 10.62
C MET A 147 5.68 14.95 12.11
N PHE A 148 4.91 14.08 12.77
CA PHE A 148 5.21 13.74 14.15
C PHE A 148 6.51 12.93 14.22
N ARG A 149 7.30 13.17 15.28
CA ARG A 149 8.64 12.57 15.46
C ARG A 149 8.65 11.05 15.33
N GLU A 150 7.62 10.40 15.84
CA GLU A 150 7.47 8.94 15.75
C GLU A 150 7.38 8.46 14.30
N LYS A 151 6.53 9.10 13.48
CA LYS A 151 6.38 8.74 12.06
C LYS A 151 7.63 9.09 11.25
N ALA A 152 8.27 10.23 11.56
CA ALA A 152 9.52 10.64 10.91
C ALA A 152 10.65 9.63 11.16
N LYS A 153 10.81 9.18 12.41
CA LYS A 153 11.77 8.13 12.77
C LYS A 153 11.44 6.80 12.10
N LEU A 154 10.16 6.40 12.10
CA LEU A 154 9.71 5.16 11.47
C LEU A 154 10.11 5.09 9.98
N ILE A 155 9.84 6.14 9.20
CA ILE A 155 10.18 6.13 7.77
C ILE A 155 11.69 6.26 7.52
N LEU A 156 12.43 6.92 8.42
CA LEU A 156 13.88 6.97 8.35
C LEU A 156 14.51 5.59 8.57
N ASP A 157 14.11 4.91 9.64
CA ASP A 157 14.62 3.59 9.99
C ASP A 157 14.30 2.57 8.88
N ILE A 158 13.07 2.59 8.36
CA ILE A 158 12.66 1.75 7.23
C ILE A 158 13.49 2.07 5.99
N ALA A 159 13.62 3.34 5.59
CA ALA A 159 14.34 3.70 4.38
C ALA A 159 15.81 3.26 4.46
N LYS A 160 16.49 3.49 5.59
CA LYS A 160 17.86 3.04 5.83
C LYS A 160 18.00 1.53 5.67
N LEU A 161 17.09 0.76 6.27
CA LEU A 161 17.08 -0.69 6.13
C LEU A 161 16.88 -1.14 4.69
N GLN A 162 15.98 -0.50 3.95
CA GLN A 162 15.66 -0.86 2.58
C GLN A 162 16.82 -0.58 1.61
N ARG A 163 17.73 0.36 1.92
CA ARG A 163 18.82 0.75 1.00
C ARG A 163 19.65 -0.43 0.53
N LYS A 164 19.96 -1.40 1.41
CA LYS A 164 20.74 -2.60 1.06
C LYS A 164 20.04 -3.53 0.05
N TYR A 165 18.73 -3.41 -0.11
CA TYR A 165 17.93 -4.23 -1.03
C TYR A 165 17.60 -3.52 -2.35
N ILE A 166 17.71 -2.18 -2.37
CA ILE A 166 17.34 -1.34 -3.52
C ILE A 166 18.56 -0.88 -4.30
N TYR A 167 19.66 -0.56 -3.61
CA TYR A 167 20.85 0.02 -4.20
C TYR A 167 21.98 -1.01 -4.33
N PRO A 168 22.82 -0.93 -5.39
CA PRO A 168 22.72 0.03 -6.49
C PRO A 168 21.51 -0.25 -7.41
N ILE A 169 20.90 0.81 -7.91
CA ILE A 169 19.78 0.72 -8.85
C ILE A 169 20.29 0.13 -10.17
N SER A 170 19.55 -0.84 -10.72
CA SER A 170 19.88 -1.50 -11.98
C SER A 170 18.70 -1.48 -12.94
N LYS A 171 18.94 -1.04 -14.18
CA LYS A 171 17.98 -1.13 -15.30
C LYS A 171 17.69 -2.57 -15.71
N ARG A 172 18.62 -3.49 -15.39
CA ARG A 172 18.59 -4.88 -15.84
C ARG A 172 17.96 -5.81 -14.80
N ASN A 173 17.52 -5.30 -13.66
CA ASN A 173 16.86 -6.10 -12.63
C ASN A 173 15.35 -5.90 -12.69
N PHE A 174 14.60 -6.98 -12.48
CA PHE A 174 13.14 -6.91 -12.35
C PHE A 174 12.60 -7.91 -11.34
N SER A 175 11.34 -7.73 -10.94
CA SER A 175 10.57 -8.73 -10.20
C SER A 175 9.28 -9.08 -10.94
N LEU A 176 8.79 -10.29 -10.73
CA LEU A 176 7.58 -10.81 -11.37
C LEU A 176 6.44 -10.92 -10.36
N TYR A 177 5.31 -10.31 -10.68
CA TYR A 177 4.03 -10.54 -10.01
C TYR A 177 3.12 -11.40 -10.88
N VAL A 178 2.54 -12.43 -10.30
CA VAL A 178 1.62 -13.35 -10.99
C VAL A 178 0.27 -13.24 -10.33
N SER A 179 -0.73 -12.75 -11.06
CA SER A 179 -2.08 -12.63 -10.54
C SER A 179 -2.89 -13.90 -10.79
N ILE A 180 -3.46 -14.47 -9.73
CA ILE A 180 -4.43 -15.57 -9.78
C ILE A 180 -5.80 -15.01 -9.35
N PRO A 181 -6.71 -14.71 -10.29
CA PRO A 181 -7.92 -13.94 -10.03
C PRO A 181 -9.09 -14.83 -9.56
N PHE A 182 -8.81 -15.89 -8.80
CA PHE A 182 -9.81 -16.84 -8.31
C PHE A 182 -9.82 -16.86 -6.79
N CYS A 183 -10.99 -17.00 -6.18
CA CYS A 183 -11.13 -17.06 -4.74
C CYS A 183 -12.33 -17.95 -4.36
N PRO A 184 -12.31 -18.67 -3.22
CA PRO A 184 -13.47 -19.44 -2.77
C PRO A 184 -14.71 -18.57 -2.57
N THR A 185 -14.54 -17.39 -1.97
CA THR A 185 -15.60 -16.40 -1.76
C THR A 185 -15.03 -14.98 -1.84
N ARG A 186 -15.86 -13.99 -2.20
CA ARG A 186 -15.47 -12.59 -2.17
C ARG A 186 -15.70 -11.99 -0.77
N CYS A 187 -14.63 -11.58 -0.11
CA CYS A 187 -14.69 -10.92 1.20
C CYS A 187 -15.33 -9.53 1.11
N LEU A 188 -15.98 -9.09 2.18
CA LEU A 188 -16.71 -7.82 2.28
C LEU A 188 -15.84 -6.58 1.98
N TYR A 189 -14.58 -6.59 2.44
CA TYR A 189 -13.60 -5.51 2.27
C TYR A 189 -12.81 -5.61 0.96
N CYS A 190 -12.86 -6.74 0.24
CA CYS A 190 -11.94 -7.01 -0.85
C CYS A 190 -12.26 -6.15 -2.09
N SER A 191 -11.22 -5.47 -2.60
CA SER A 191 -11.28 -4.68 -3.84
C SER A 191 -10.46 -5.28 -4.99
N PHE A 192 -9.81 -6.42 -4.76
CA PHE A 192 -9.06 -7.12 -5.79
C PHE A 192 -10.01 -7.74 -6.82
N PRO A 193 -9.65 -7.69 -8.12
CA PRO A 193 -10.32 -8.49 -9.15
C PRO A 193 -10.24 -9.98 -8.77
N SER A 194 -11.33 -10.52 -8.23
CA SER A 194 -11.41 -11.91 -7.80
C SER A 194 -12.74 -12.49 -8.26
N ASN A 195 -12.65 -13.64 -8.93
CA ASN A 195 -13.78 -14.38 -9.47
C ASN A 195 -14.08 -15.53 -8.50
N PRO A 196 -15.28 -15.56 -7.91
CA PRO A 196 -15.74 -16.68 -7.09
C PRO A 196 -15.69 -17.99 -7.88
N LEU A 197 -15.13 -19.04 -7.27
CA LEU A 197 -14.91 -20.32 -7.93
C LEU A 197 -16.20 -21.01 -8.39
N ASP A 198 -17.29 -20.85 -7.64
CA ASP A 198 -18.62 -21.38 -7.97
C ASP A 198 -19.13 -20.92 -9.35
N LYS A 199 -18.66 -19.77 -9.84
CA LYS A 199 -19.06 -19.17 -11.13
C LYS A 199 -17.99 -19.22 -12.20
N SER A 200 -16.75 -19.57 -11.84
CA SER A 200 -15.59 -19.37 -12.72
C SER A 200 -14.68 -20.58 -12.87
N LYS A 201 -15.04 -21.72 -12.27
CA LYS A 201 -14.26 -22.96 -12.29
C LYS A 201 -13.90 -23.43 -13.72
N ASP A 202 -14.83 -23.31 -14.66
CA ASP A 202 -14.65 -23.78 -16.03
C ASP A 202 -13.59 -22.98 -16.80
N TYR A 203 -13.31 -21.74 -16.38
CA TYR A 203 -12.31 -20.88 -16.99
C TYR A 203 -10.89 -21.08 -16.45
N ILE A 204 -10.71 -21.91 -15.41
CA ILE A 204 -9.38 -22.07 -14.76
C ILE A 204 -8.35 -22.61 -15.74
N SER A 205 -8.70 -23.66 -16.51
CA SER A 205 -7.78 -24.27 -17.46
C SER A 205 -7.36 -23.26 -18.53
N ASP A 206 -8.33 -22.61 -19.18
CA ASP A 206 -8.07 -21.60 -20.21
C ASP A 206 -7.25 -20.44 -19.68
N TYR A 207 -7.55 -19.99 -18.46
CA TYR A 207 -6.78 -18.93 -17.79
C TYR A 207 -5.32 -19.34 -17.60
N VAL A 208 -5.08 -20.56 -17.12
CA VAL A 208 -3.72 -21.07 -16.90
C VAL A 208 -2.98 -21.13 -18.23
N GLU A 209 -3.58 -21.63 -19.30
CA GLU A 209 -2.92 -21.67 -20.61
C GLU A 209 -2.56 -20.26 -21.13
N LYS A 210 -3.48 -19.28 -21.00
CA LYS A 210 -3.18 -17.89 -21.36
C LYS A 210 -2.11 -17.25 -20.46
N LEU A 211 -2.10 -17.59 -19.17
CA LEU A 211 -1.06 -17.13 -18.24
C LEU A 211 0.31 -17.73 -18.57
N LEU A 212 0.38 -19.03 -18.89
CA LEU A 212 1.62 -19.69 -19.32
C LEU A 212 2.16 -19.06 -20.61
N TYR A 213 1.27 -18.75 -21.57
CA TYR A 213 1.63 -17.98 -22.75
C TYR A 213 2.26 -16.63 -22.39
N GLU A 214 1.61 -15.84 -21.54
CA GLU A 214 2.12 -14.52 -21.13
C GLU A 214 3.47 -14.63 -20.41
N ILE A 215 3.65 -15.62 -19.52
CA ILE A 215 4.92 -15.88 -18.82
C ILE A 215 6.05 -16.16 -19.81
N ASN A 216 5.82 -17.02 -20.82
CA ASN A 216 6.82 -17.31 -21.85
C ASN A 216 7.23 -16.03 -22.60
N ARG A 217 6.25 -15.24 -23.04
CA ARG A 217 6.51 -14.01 -23.81
C ARG A 217 7.21 -12.96 -22.95
N VAL A 218 6.86 -12.82 -21.67
CA VAL A 218 7.59 -11.95 -20.75
C VAL A 218 9.04 -12.43 -20.58
N GLY A 219 9.26 -13.74 -20.47
CA GLY A 219 10.60 -14.33 -20.46
C GLY A 219 11.44 -13.92 -21.67
N GLU A 220 10.89 -14.10 -22.87
CA GLU A 220 11.52 -13.68 -24.13
C GLU A 220 11.85 -12.18 -24.15
N LEU A 221 10.92 -11.33 -23.72
CA LEU A 221 11.10 -9.87 -23.67
C LEU A 221 12.16 -9.44 -22.65
N THR A 222 12.29 -10.16 -21.54
CA THR A 222 13.29 -9.84 -20.51
C THR A 222 14.69 -10.31 -20.90
N GLY A 223 14.83 -11.30 -21.79
CA GLY A 223 16.12 -11.81 -22.24
C GLY A 223 17.10 -12.06 -21.08
N ASN A 224 18.23 -11.34 -21.08
CA ASN A 224 19.28 -11.47 -20.06
C ASN A 224 19.08 -10.55 -18.82
N MET A 225 17.88 -10.01 -18.61
CA MET A 225 17.58 -9.29 -17.37
C MET A 225 17.58 -10.25 -16.17
N LYS A 226 18.02 -9.77 -15.02
CA LYS A 226 18.07 -10.54 -13.78
C LYS A 226 16.75 -10.44 -13.04
N ILE A 227 16.12 -11.58 -12.80
CA ILE A 227 14.96 -11.65 -11.90
C ILE A 227 15.43 -11.59 -10.44
N ASN A 228 14.77 -10.78 -9.61
CA ASN A 228 15.00 -10.73 -8.18
C ASN A 228 13.96 -11.57 -7.45
N THR A 229 12.68 -11.27 -7.63
CA THR A 229 11.62 -11.94 -6.87
C THR A 229 10.46 -12.37 -7.76
N VAL A 230 9.79 -13.44 -7.35
CA VAL A 230 8.50 -13.89 -7.88
C VAL A 230 7.48 -13.85 -6.75
N TYR A 231 6.31 -13.25 -7.02
CA TYR A 231 5.22 -13.18 -6.07
C TYR A 231 3.91 -13.60 -6.74
N ILE A 232 3.36 -14.75 -6.33
CA ILE A 232 2.05 -15.23 -6.80
C ILE A 232 0.99 -14.80 -5.78
N GLY A 233 0.05 -13.97 -6.21
CA GLY A 233 -1.01 -13.44 -5.37
C GLY A 233 -2.30 -13.12 -6.13
N GLY A 234 -3.14 -12.23 -5.59
CA GLY A 234 -4.34 -11.72 -6.27
C GLY A 234 -5.62 -12.09 -5.53
N GLY A 235 -6.32 -13.12 -5.97
CA GLY A 235 -7.42 -13.72 -5.24
C GLY A 235 -6.88 -14.62 -4.12
N THR A 236 -6.85 -15.93 -4.38
CA THR A 236 -6.23 -16.92 -3.50
C THR A 236 -5.55 -17.93 -4.41
N PRO A 237 -4.23 -17.83 -4.64
CA PRO A 237 -3.49 -18.74 -5.51
C PRO A 237 -3.74 -20.23 -5.20
N THR A 238 -3.80 -20.59 -3.93
CA THR A 238 -4.09 -21.96 -3.46
C THR A 238 -5.53 -22.43 -3.68
N SER A 239 -6.41 -21.58 -4.20
CA SER A 239 -7.81 -21.95 -4.48
C SER A 239 -8.02 -22.67 -5.81
N ILE A 240 -7.07 -22.56 -6.75
CA ILE A 240 -7.10 -23.38 -7.97
C ILE A 240 -6.53 -24.78 -7.67
N PRO A 241 -6.92 -25.82 -8.43
CA PRO A 241 -6.32 -27.14 -8.27
C PRO A 241 -4.79 -27.09 -8.34
N ILE A 242 -4.12 -27.78 -7.41
CA ILE A 242 -2.66 -27.73 -7.25
C ILE A 242 -1.90 -28.06 -8.54
N LEU A 243 -2.42 -28.96 -9.38
CA LEU A 243 -1.84 -29.30 -10.68
C LEU A 243 -1.64 -28.08 -11.60
N TYR A 244 -2.55 -27.10 -11.55
CA TYR A 244 -2.40 -25.86 -12.33
C TYR A 244 -1.37 -24.93 -11.72
N LEU A 245 -1.31 -24.85 -10.39
CA LEU A 245 -0.31 -24.05 -9.70
C LEU A 245 1.10 -24.63 -9.87
N GLU A 246 1.24 -25.96 -9.87
CA GLU A 246 2.47 -26.68 -10.24
C GLU A 246 2.92 -26.28 -11.65
N LYS A 247 2.04 -26.37 -12.66
CA LYS A 247 2.34 -25.95 -14.04
C LYS A 247 2.84 -24.50 -14.12
N ILE A 248 2.25 -23.58 -13.37
CA ILE A 248 2.64 -22.17 -13.35
C ILE A 248 4.03 -22.00 -12.74
N ILE A 249 4.27 -22.60 -11.57
CA ILE A 249 5.56 -22.49 -10.86
C ILE A 249 6.68 -23.12 -11.70
N ASP A 250 6.45 -24.32 -12.23
CA ASP A 250 7.40 -25.02 -13.12
C ASP A 250 7.71 -24.16 -14.34
N ARG A 251 6.70 -23.53 -14.95
CA ARG A 251 6.91 -22.67 -16.11
C ARG A 251 7.77 -21.45 -15.77
N ILE A 252 7.50 -20.77 -14.66
CA ILE A 252 8.31 -19.63 -14.19
C ILE A 252 9.76 -20.06 -13.97
N GLN A 253 9.95 -21.17 -13.26
CA GLN A 253 11.28 -21.71 -12.97
C GLN A 253 12.04 -22.11 -14.24
N ASN A 254 11.37 -22.70 -15.23
CA ASN A 254 11.97 -23.04 -16.52
C ASN A 254 12.33 -21.81 -17.37
N VAL A 255 11.49 -20.76 -17.34
CA VAL A 255 11.70 -19.54 -18.13
C VAL A 255 12.80 -18.66 -17.54
N PHE A 256 12.81 -18.48 -16.21
CA PHE A 256 13.74 -17.55 -15.56
C PHE A 256 14.93 -18.23 -14.86
N GLY A 257 14.90 -19.55 -14.71
CA GLY A 257 15.89 -20.35 -14.00
C GLY A 257 15.65 -20.36 -12.49
N THR A 258 15.45 -21.54 -11.89
CA THR A 258 15.17 -21.71 -10.46
C THR A 258 16.19 -21.01 -9.56
N ASN A 259 17.49 -21.19 -9.84
CA ASN A 259 18.57 -20.63 -9.02
C ASN A 259 18.80 -19.13 -9.25
N ASN A 260 18.13 -18.52 -10.23
CA ASN A 260 18.24 -17.09 -10.50
C ASN A 260 17.23 -16.28 -9.67
N ILE A 261 16.16 -16.91 -9.17
CA ILE A 261 15.11 -16.27 -8.37
C ILE A 261 15.58 -16.20 -6.91
N ILE A 262 15.74 -14.99 -6.38
CA ILE A 262 16.23 -14.77 -5.01
C ILE A 262 15.13 -15.06 -3.97
N GLU A 263 13.90 -14.67 -4.26
CA GLU A 263 12.74 -14.90 -3.39
C GLU A 263 11.53 -15.34 -4.22
N PHE A 264 10.90 -16.46 -3.84
CA PHE A 264 9.68 -16.95 -4.45
C PHE A 264 8.58 -17.06 -3.38
N THR A 265 7.55 -16.23 -3.51
CA THR A 265 6.41 -16.17 -2.59
C THR A 265 5.13 -16.68 -3.24
N VAL A 266 4.34 -17.45 -2.49
CA VAL A 266 2.96 -17.80 -2.85
C VAL A 266 2.01 -17.37 -1.73
N GLU A 267 1.05 -16.52 -2.04
CA GLU A 267 -0.05 -16.22 -1.10
C GLU A 267 -0.93 -17.47 -0.92
N ALA A 268 -1.06 -17.92 0.33
CA ALA A 268 -1.98 -18.96 0.75
C ALA A 268 -2.98 -18.36 1.75
N GLY A 269 -3.50 -17.17 1.45
CA GLY A 269 -4.16 -16.28 2.41
C GLY A 269 -5.48 -16.79 3.01
N ARG A 270 -5.88 -18.04 2.71
CA ARG A 270 -7.11 -18.69 3.17
C ARG A 270 -6.79 -20.11 3.66
N PRO A 271 -6.95 -20.41 4.97
CA PRO A 271 -6.65 -21.73 5.52
C PRO A 271 -7.52 -22.83 4.89
N ASP A 272 -8.74 -22.48 4.44
CA ASP A 272 -9.67 -23.36 3.73
C ASP A 272 -9.14 -23.91 2.38
N THR A 273 -7.98 -23.43 1.93
CA THR A 273 -7.33 -23.88 0.68
C THR A 273 -5.98 -24.57 0.91
N MET A 274 -5.57 -24.74 2.18
CA MET A 274 -4.22 -25.17 2.56
C MET A 274 -4.20 -26.63 3.03
N THR A 275 -4.49 -27.57 2.12
CA THR A 275 -4.37 -28.99 2.46
C THR A 275 -2.90 -29.42 2.57
N ARG A 276 -2.63 -30.52 3.28
CA ARG A 276 -1.28 -31.10 3.36
C ARG A 276 -0.68 -31.38 1.99
N ASP A 277 -1.48 -31.86 1.02
CA ASP A 277 -1.02 -32.11 -0.35
C ASP A 277 -0.55 -30.81 -1.03
N VAL A 278 -1.35 -29.74 -0.95
CA VAL A 278 -1.01 -28.43 -1.51
C VAL A 278 0.31 -27.91 -0.93
N LEU A 279 0.42 -27.88 0.40
CA LEU A 279 1.60 -27.36 1.07
C LEU A 279 2.85 -28.21 0.82
N THR A 280 2.71 -29.54 0.80
CA THR A 280 3.83 -30.45 0.50
C THR A 280 4.33 -30.25 -0.93
N LYS A 281 3.42 -30.08 -1.90
CA LYS A 281 3.78 -29.82 -3.30
C LYS A 281 4.46 -28.47 -3.47
N LEU A 282 3.92 -27.41 -2.86
CA LEU A 282 4.57 -26.09 -2.86
C LEU A 282 5.99 -26.16 -2.29
N LYS A 283 6.18 -26.87 -1.17
CA LYS A 283 7.51 -27.04 -0.58
C LYS A 283 8.47 -27.82 -1.50
N LYS A 284 7.98 -28.88 -2.15
CA LYS A 284 8.75 -29.67 -3.14
C LYS A 284 9.17 -28.84 -4.36
N LEU A 285 8.37 -27.86 -4.76
CA LEU A 285 8.69 -26.91 -5.82
C LEU A 285 9.69 -25.82 -5.39
N GLY A 286 10.22 -25.89 -4.17
CA GLY A 286 11.19 -24.91 -3.66
C GLY A 286 10.57 -23.60 -3.16
N ILE A 287 9.25 -23.55 -2.95
CA ILE A 287 8.61 -22.41 -2.31
C ILE A 287 8.92 -22.45 -0.81
N ASP A 288 9.56 -21.40 -0.29
CA ASP A 288 9.90 -21.28 1.13
C ASP A 288 9.11 -20.18 1.86
N ARG A 289 8.56 -19.21 1.11
CA ARG A 289 7.76 -18.10 1.64
C ARG A 289 6.30 -18.21 1.26
N ILE A 290 5.42 -18.20 2.26
CA ILE A 290 3.96 -18.19 2.09
C ILE A 290 3.31 -17.14 2.98
N SER A 291 2.04 -16.82 2.68
CA SER A 291 1.21 -15.97 3.56
C SER A 291 -0.02 -16.74 4.04
N ILE A 292 -0.30 -16.70 5.35
CA ILE A 292 -1.48 -17.30 6.00
C ILE A 292 -2.20 -16.17 6.74
N ASN A 293 -3.30 -15.71 6.18
CA ASN A 293 -3.80 -14.39 6.52
C ASN A 293 -5.15 -14.47 7.26
N PRO A 294 -5.17 -14.49 8.60
CA PRO A 294 -6.43 -14.56 9.36
C PRO A 294 -7.27 -13.31 9.18
N GLN A 295 -6.65 -12.15 8.94
CA GLN A 295 -7.26 -10.82 9.01
C GLN A 295 -7.67 -10.43 10.44
N THR A 296 -8.34 -11.34 11.14
CA THR A 296 -8.75 -11.28 12.55
C THR A 296 -8.92 -12.70 13.08
N MET A 297 -8.79 -12.89 14.39
CA MET A 297 -9.11 -14.17 15.06
C MET A 297 -10.50 -14.17 15.70
N ASN A 298 -11.29 -13.10 15.52
CA ASN A 298 -12.67 -13.01 15.99
C ASN A 298 -13.63 -13.74 15.03
N GLU A 299 -14.28 -14.82 15.50
CA GLU A 299 -15.18 -15.63 14.67
C GLU A 299 -16.41 -14.88 14.14
N ASN A 300 -16.96 -13.95 14.93
CA ASN A 300 -18.12 -13.18 14.51
C ASN A 300 -17.74 -12.24 13.37
N THR A 301 -16.58 -11.59 13.47
CA THR A 301 -16.03 -10.75 12.40
C THR A 301 -15.72 -11.58 11.16
N LEU A 302 -15.10 -12.76 11.29
CA LEU A 302 -14.81 -13.65 10.16
C LEU A 302 -16.08 -14.00 9.37
N LYS A 303 -17.16 -14.38 10.07
CA LYS A 303 -18.47 -14.65 9.45
C LYS A 303 -19.00 -13.41 8.73
N LEU A 304 -18.96 -12.26 9.40
CA LEU A 304 -19.46 -10.97 8.88
C LEU A 304 -18.75 -10.55 7.58
N ILE A 305 -17.43 -10.71 7.52
CA ILE A 305 -16.62 -10.31 6.37
C ILE A 305 -16.61 -11.36 5.24
N GLY A 306 -17.39 -12.44 5.37
CA GLY A 306 -17.58 -13.46 4.34
C GLY A 306 -16.47 -14.53 4.28
N ARG A 307 -15.71 -14.71 5.36
CA ARG A 307 -14.73 -15.77 5.53
C ARG A 307 -15.38 -16.96 6.25
N LYS A 308 -15.21 -18.15 5.70
CA LYS A 308 -15.93 -19.38 6.14
C LYS A 308 -15.10 -20.29 7.06
N HIS A 309 -13.85 -19.93 7.35
CA HIS A 309 -13.00 -20.65 8.30
C HIS A 309 -13.15 -20.06 9.70
N SER A 310 -12.80 -20.88 10.68
CA SER A 310 -12.65 -20.50 12.08
C SER A 310 -11.23 -20.02 12.40
N SER A 311 -11.03 -19.48 13.59
CA SER A 311 -9.70 -19.22 14.14
C SER A 311 -8.90 -20.51 14.33
N GLU A 312 -9.55 -21.61 14.72
CA GLU A 312 -8.93 -22.93 14.86
C GLU A 312 -8.37 -23.45 13.53
N ASP A 313 -9.05 -23.21 12.40
CA ASP A 313 -8.53 -23.59 11.08
C ASP A 313 -7.26 -22.82 10.72
N ILE A 314 -7.12 -21.56 11.15
CA ILE A 314 -5.89 -20.79 10.98
C ILE A 314 -4.75 -21.42 11.79
N LEU A 315 -5.00 -21.80 13.05
CA LEU A 315 -3.99 -22.44 13.90
C LEU A 315 -3.49 -23.74 13.25
N LYS A 316 -4.42 -24.60 12.84
CA LYS A 316 -4.10 -25.87 12.14
C LYS A 316 -3.32 -25.66 10.85
N ALA A 317 -3.72 -24.70 10.03
CA ALA A 317 -3.03 -24.42 8.76
C ALA A 317 -1.61 -23.89 9.00
N PHE A 318 -1.42 -23.04 10.02
CA PHE A 318 -0.11 -22.53 10.40
C PHE A 318 0.81 -23.63 10.93
N ASP A 319 0.32 -24.45 11.87
CA ASP A 319 1.08 -25.57 12.43
C ASP A 319 1.47 -26.57 11.34
N LEU A 320 0.55 -26.89 10.43
CA LEU A 320 0.81 -27.76 9.29
C LEU A 320 1.90 -27.19 8.37
N ALA A 321 1.87 -25.89 8.09
CA ALA A 321 2.91 -25.25 7.27
C ALA A 321 4.28 -25.29 7.98
N ARG A 322 4.33 -25.07 9.29
CA ARG A 322 5.57 -25.22 10.07
C ARG A 322 6.07 -26.66 10.08
N GLU A 323 5.17 -27.64 10.27
CA GLU A 323 5.49 -29.08 10.24
C GLU A 323 6.12 -29.50 8.90
N ILE A 324 5.58 -28.99 7.78
CA ILE A 324 6.10 -29.26 6.42
C ILE A 324 7.46 -28.57 6.18
N GLY A 325 7.81 -27.57 6.99
CA GLY A 325 9.11 -26.91 6.96
C GLY A 325 9.13 -25.56 6.23
N PHE A 326 8.02 -24.82 6.19
CA PHE A 326 8.03 -23.43 5.73
C PHE A 326 8.74 -22.52 6.74
N ASN A 327 9.81 -21.86 6.31
CA ASN A 327 10.66 -21.03 7.16
C ASN A 327 10.34 -19.53 7.08
N SER A 328 9.40 -19.14 6.23
CA SER A 328 8.95 -17.75 6.11
C SER A 328 7.44 -17.70 5.93
N ILE A 329 6.73 -17.49 7.04
CA ILE A 329 5.28 -17.36 7.06
C ILE A 329 4.91 -15.94 7.45
N ASN A 330 4.25 -15.25 6.52
CA ASN A 330 3.62 -13.96 6.75
C ASN A 330 2.17 -14.12 7.21
N MET A 331 1.71 -13.24 8.09
CA MET A 331 0.30 -13.13 8.46
C MET A 331 -0.20 -11.70 8.27
N ASP A 332 -1.26 -11.54 7.49
CA ASP A 332 -1.92 -10.24 7.32
C ASP A 332 -3.11 -10.08 8.29
N LEU A 333 -3.13 -8.95 8.99
CA LEU A 333 -4.22 -8.47 9.84
C LEU A 333 -4.87 -7.23 9.25
N ILE A 334 -6.17 -7.05 9.52
CA ILE A 334 -6.88 -5.82 9.19
C ILE A 334 -7.43 -5.22 10.48
N VAL A 335 -6.95 -4.02 10.82
CA VAL A 335 -7.43 -3.20 11.92
C VAL A 335 -8.60 -2.33 11.45
N GLY A 336 -9.63 -2.20 12.31
CA GLY A 336 -10.84 -1.42 11.98
C GLY A 336 -11.84 -2.18 11.13
N LEU A 337 -11.86 -3.52 11.23
CA LEU A 337 -12.94 -4.31 10.65
C LEU A 337 -14.28 -3.98 11.32
N PRO A 338 -15.41 -4.17 10.61
CA PRO A 338 -16.73 -3.89 11.17
C PRO A 338 -16.97 -4.57 12.51
N ASN A 339 -17.48 -3.81 13.47
CA ASN A 339 -17.82 -4.25 14.83
C ASN A 339 -16.66 -4.72 15.72
N GLU A 340 -15.39 -4.50 15.33
CA GLU A 340 -14.25 -4.77 16.21
C GLU A 340 -13.86 -3.55 17.05
N ASN A 341 -13.38 -3.82 18.26
CA ASN A 341 -12.81 -2.83 19.18
C ASN A 341 -11.36 -3.18 19.57
N VAL A 342 -10.75 -2.39 20.46
CA VAL A 342 -9.37 -2.60 20.90
C VAL A 342 -9.19 -3.97 21.56
N GLU A 343 -10.16 -4.43 22.34
CA GLU A 343 -10.13 -5.72 23.03
C GLU A 343 -10.11 -6.90 22.04
N ASP A 344 -10.81 -6.79 20.91
CA ASP A 344 -10.77 -7.80 19.84
C ASP A 344 -9.40 -7.89 19.18
N ILE A 345 -8.73 -6.75 18.97
CA ILE A 345 -7.37 -6.70 18.43
C ILE A 345 -6.37 -7.27 19.43
N ILE A 346 -6.50 -6.98 20.73
CA ILE A 346 -5.64 -7.58 21.77
C ILE A 346 -5.76 -9.11 21.72
N LYS A 347 -6.98 -9.65 21.75
CA LYS A 347 -7.20 -11.10 21.65
C LYS A 347 -6.60 -11.69 20.38
N THR A 348 -6.81 -11.03 19.24
CA THR A 348 -6.20 -11.44 17.97
C THR A 348 -4.67 -11.51 18.09
N MET A 349 -4.03 -10.48 18.64
CA MET A 349 -2.57 -10.48 18.83
C MET A 349 -2.08 -11.55 19.79
N GLU A 350 -2.82 -11.88 20.85
CA GLU A 350 -2.47 -12.98 21.77
C GLU A 350 -2.40 -14.34 21.06
N PHE A 351 -3.24 -14.59 20.05
CA PHE A 351 -3.13 -15.77 19.20
C PHE A 351 -1.90 -15.70 18.29
N ILE A 352 -1.67 -14.55 17.65
CA ILE A 352 -0.54 -14.37 16.72
C ILE A 352 0.81 -14.57 17.43
N VAL A 353 0.95 -14.08 18.67
CA VAL A 353 2.15 -14.30 19.49
C VAL A 353 2.43 -15.79 19.71
N LYS A 354 1.40 -16.60 19.92
CA LYS A 354 1.54 -18.05 20.11
C LYS A 354 2.02 -18.75 18.84
N LEU A 355 1.54 -18.29 17.67
CA LEU A 355 1.93 -18.83 16.36
C LEU A 355 3.38 -18.49 15.99
N LYS A 356 3.92 -17.35 16.45
CA LYS A 356 5.28 -16.89 16.12
C LYS A 356 5.53 -16.86 14.59
N PRO A 357 4.78 -16.06 13.83
CA PRO A 357 5.05 -15.86 12.41
C PRO A 357 6.40 -15.18 12.20
N ASP A 358 6.95 -15.28 10.98
CA ASP A 358 8.21 -14.60 10.62
C ASP A 358 7.97 -13.16 10.18
N ASN A 359 6.76 -12.90 9.66
CA ASN A 359 6.29 -11.60 9.22
C ASN A 359 4.86 -11.35 9.68
N LEU A 360 4.56 -10.10 10.00
CA LEU A 360 3.23 -9.62 10.33
C LEU A 360 2.97 -8.36 9.51
N THR A 361 1.96 -8.37 8.64
CA THR A 361 1.50 -7.13 7.98
C THR A 361 0.22 -6.66 8.63
N VAL A 362 0.23 -5.43 9.14
CA VAL A 362 -0.94 -4.78 9.71
C VAL A 362 -1.48 -3.81 8.69
N HIS A 363 -2.68 -4.09 8.19
CA HIS A 363 -3.43 -3.19 7.34
C HIS A 363 -4.44 -2.42 8.18
N THR A 364 -4.55 -1.12 7.95
CA THR A 364 -5.72 -0.37 8.42
C THR A 364 -6.80 -0.45 7.37
N MET A 365 -8.04 -0.69 7.81
CA MET A 365 -9.18 -0.82 6.91
C MET A 365 -9.30 0.43 6.03
N ALA A 366 -9.50 0.21 4.73
CA ALA A 366 -9.76 1.26 3.77
C ALA A 366 -11.07 0.97 3.07
N ILE A 367 -12.02 1.89 3.18
CA ILE A 367 -13.30 1.76 2.49
C ILE A 367 -13.04 2.00 1.00
N LYS A 368 -13.34 1.01 0.17
CA LYS A 368 -13.14 1.10 -1.28
C LYS A 368 -14.50 1.24 -1.96
N ARG A 369 -14.61 2.17 -2.91
CA ARG A 369 -15.84 2.37 -3.69
C ARG A 369 -16.44 1.09 -4.28
N ALA A 370 -15.60 0.12 -4.65
CA ALA A 370 -16.01 -1.13 -5.30
C ALA A 370 -16.15 -2.33 -4.33
N SER A 371 -16.03 -2.14 -3.02
CA SER A 371 -16.26 -3.21 -2.05
C SER A 371 -17.73 -3.25 -1.62
N LYS A 372 -18.23 -4.44 -1.31
CA LYS A 372 -19.59 -4.62 -0.78
C LYS A 372 -19.81 -3.84 0.51
N LEU A 373 -18.75 -3.66 1.32
CA LEU A 373 -18.81 -2.82 2.51
C LEU A 373 -19.31 -1.40 2.20
N ASN A 374 -18.89 -0.82 1.07
CA ASN A 374 -19.29 0.53 0.69
C ASN A 374 -20.80 0.64 0.39
N GLU A 375 -21.42 -0.45 -0.08
CA GLU A 375 -22.87 -0.52 -0.39
C GLU A 375 -23.71 -0.62 0.89
N SER A 376 -23.16 -1.16 1.97
CA SER A 376 -23.84 -1.40 3.25
C SER A 376 -23.19 -0.70 4.45
N LEU A 377 -22.51 0.44 4.24
CA LEU A 377 -21.81 1.17 5.31
C LEU A 377 -22.72 1.54 6.49
N ASN A 378 -23.99 1.85 6.21
CA ASN A 378 -24.97 2.23 7.23
C ASN A 378 -25.36 1.05 8.14
N ASP A 379 -25.09 -0.18 7.72
CA ASP A 379 -25.45 -1.40 8.46
C ASP A 379 -24.37 -1.80 9.49
N PHE A 380 -23.23 -1.10 9.50
CA PHE A 380 -22.08 -1.47 10.32
C PHE A 380 -21.58 -0.33 11.20
N LYS A 381 -21.16 -0.68 12.42
CA LYS A 381 -20.44 0.25 13.29
C LYS A 381 -18.96 0.22 12.91
N LEU A 382 -18.47 1.34 12.38
CA LEU A 382 -17.04 1.56 12.16
C LEU A 382 -16.42 2.27 13.37
N SER A 383 -15.20 1.85 13.72
CA SER A 383 -14.44 2.43 14.82
C SER A 383 -14.04 3.89 14.51
N LYS A 384 -14.02 4.73 15.54
CA LYS A 384 -13.56 6.12 15.42
C LYS A 384 -12.05 6.18 15.29
N GLN A 385 -11.51 7.31 14.80
CA GLN A 385 -10.06 7.48 14.60
C GLN A 385 -9.23 7.16 15.86
N GLU A 386 -9.61 7.68 17.02
CA GLU A 386 -8.91 7.41 18.29
C GLU A 386 -8.86 5.92 18.66
N GLU A 387 -9.89 5.16 18.29
CA GLU A 387 -9.96 3.72 18.55
C GLU A 387 -9.05 2.96 17.58
N ILE A 388 -9.02 3.37 16.30
CA ILE A 388 -8.08 2.84 15.30
C ILE A 388 -6.63 3.11 15.71
N GLU A 389 -6.32 4.31 16.22
CA GLU A 389 -4.99 4.66 16.73
C GLU A 389 -4.56 3.68 17.84
N LYS A 390 -5.42 3.45 18.84
CA LYS A 390 -5.16 2.49 19.92
C LYS A 390 -4.95 1.07 19.40
N MET A 391 -5.75 0.62 18.44
CA MET A 391 -5.58 -0.70 17.83
C MET A 391 -4.22 -0.84 17.13
N ILE A 392 -3.79 0.18 16.38
CA ILE A 392 -2.48 0.19 15.71
C ILE A 392 -1.36 0.15 16.76
N ASP A 393 -1.45 0.96 17.81
CA ASP A 393 -0.46 0.98 18.90
C ASP A 393 -0.33 -0.39 19.58
N VAL A 394 -1.45 -1.07 19.80
CA VAL A 394 -1.47 -2.46 20.29
C VAL A 394 -0.72 -3.38 19.33
N THR A 395 -1.07 -3.40 18.04
CA THR A 395 -0.39 -4.30 17.08
C THR A 395 1.10 -4.04 16.99
N LYS A 396 1.51 -2.76 17.03
CA LYS A 396 2.92 -2.33 17.01
C LYS A 396 3.66 -2.82 18.26
N LYS A 397 3.08 -2.65 19.45
CA LYS A 397 3.66 -3.12 20.71
C LYS A 397 3.91 -4.63 20.66
N PHE A 398 2.89 -5.40 20.30
CA PHE A 398 3.01 -6.86 20.18
C PHE A 398 4.04 -7.29 19.12
N ALA A 399 4.12 -6.60 17.98
CA ALA A 399 5.14 -6.88 16.96
C ALA A 399 6.57 -6.72 17.52
N TYR A 400 6.84 -5.64 18.27
CA TYR A 400 8.14 -5.43 18.89
C TYR A 400 8.43 -6.42 20.02
N GLU A 401 7.43 -6.82 20.82
CA GLU A 401 7.58 -7.85 21.84
C GLU A 401 7.93 -9.23 21.24
N MET A 402 7.48 -9.51 20.01
CA MET A 402 7.90 -10.68 19.23
C MET A 402 9.32 -10.54 18.63
N GLY A 403 10.02 -9.41 18.85
CA GLY A 403 11.34 -9.15 18.28
C GLY A 403 11.31 -8.73 16.80
N MET A 404 10.16 -8.30 16.29
CA MET A 404 10.03 -7.82 14.92
C MET A 404 10.33 -6.33 14.80
N TYR A 405 10.72 -5.87 13.61
CA TYR A 405 10.80 -4.44 13.29
C TYR A 405 10.03 -4.13 12.00
N ALA A 406 9.62 -2.87 11.86
CA ALA A 406 8.97 -2.39 10.64
C ALA A 406 9.99 -2.31 9.50
N TYR A 407 9.68 -2.89 8.33
CA TYR A 407 10.62 -2.96 7.18
C TYR A 407 10.05 -2.40 5.88
N TYR A 408 8.73 -2.22 5.80
CA TYR A 408 8.08 -1.47 4.74
C TYR A 408 6.77 -0.88 5.27
N LEU A 409 6.31 0.19 4.61
CA LEU A 409 5.00 0.74 4.87
C LEU A 409 4.44 1.41 3.61
N TYR A 410 3.12 1.58 3.61
CA TYR A 410 2.44 2.38 2.62
C TYR A 410 1.11 2.88 3.19
N ARG A 411 0.59 3.94 2.58
CA ARG A 411 -0.69 4.54 2.93
C ARG A 411 -1.67 4.33 1.80
N GLN A 412 -2.96 4.42 2.08
CA GLN A 412 -4.00 4.28 1.06
C GLN A 412 -4.96 5.45 1.13
N LYS A 413 -5.57 5.77 -0.03
CA LYS A 413 -6.73 6.65 -0.05
C LYS A 413 -7.88 5.97 0.70
N GLN A 414 -8.63 6.78 1.47
CA GLN A 414 -9.80 6.36 2.25
C GLN A 414 -9.47 5.31 3.33
N ILE A 415 -8.24 5.35 3.84
CA ILE A 415 -7.84 4.56 5.01
C ILE A 415 -8.43 5.19 6.28
N LEU A 416 -8.97 4.37 7.17
CA LEU A 416 -9.56 4.88 8.42
C LEU A 416 -8.51 5.61 9.25
N GLY A 417 -8.91 6.75 9.80
CA GLY A 417 -8.04 7.61 10.61
C GLY A 417 -6.83 8.20 9.88
N ASN A 418 -6.74 8.11 8.54
CA ASN A 418 -5.56 8.55 7.78
C ASN A 418 -4.23 7.90 8.23
N MET A 419 -4.32 6.66 8.71
CA MET A 419 -3.21 5.87 9.21
C MET A 419 -2.39 5.24 8.06
N GLU A 420 -1.67 4.16 8.36
CA GLU A 420 -0.81 3.45 7.43
C GLU A 420 -0.97 1.93 7.53
N ASN A 421 -0.45 1.25 6.52
CA ASN A 421 -0.20 -0.18 6.55
C ASN A 421 1.29 -0.40 6.79
N VAL A 422 1.64 -1.26 7.74
CA VAL A 422 3.03 -1.52 8.13
C VAL A 422 3.30 -3.02 8.10
N GLY A 423 4.40 -3.40 7.46
CA GLY A 423 4.94 -4.74 7.59
C GLY A 423 6.03 -4.81 8.64
N TYR A 424 5.89 -5.77 9.54
CA TYR A 424 6.85 -6.15 10.55
C TYR A 424 7.50 -7.48 10.20
N THR A 425 8.75 -7.67 10.60
CA THR A 425 9.53 -8.86 10.29
C THR A 425 10.54 -9.15 11.38
N LEU A 426 10.84 -10.44 11.58
CA LEU A 426 12.06 -10.86 12.25
C LEU A 426 13.29 -10.45 11.41
N PRO A 427 14.46 -10.22 12.05
CA PRO A 427 15.70 -9.96 11.35
C PRO A 427 16.06 -11.03 10.31
N GLY A 428 16.38 -10.59 9.09
CA GLY A 428 16.74 -11.49 7.98
C GLY A 428 15.56 -12.20 7.31
N LYS A 429 14.32 -11.87 7.69
CA LYS A 429 13.08 -12.41 7.11
C LYS A 429 12.30 -11.36 6.32
N GLU A 430 12.93 -10.25 5.91
CA GLU A 430 12.27 -9.21 5.13
C GLU A 430 11.75 -9.77 3.80
N CYS A 431 10.54 -9.39 3.39
CA CYS A 431 10.03 -9.74 2.06
C CYS A 431 10.57 -8.75 1.03
N LEU A 432 11.45 -9.23 0.16
CA LEU A 432 12.09 -8.43 -0.88
C LEU A 432 11.06 -7.86 -1.86
N TYR A 433 10.08 -8.67 -2.28
CA TYR A 433 9.04 -8.20 -3.19
C TYR A 433 8.27 -6.99 -2.61
N ASN A 434 7.89 -7.03 -1.32
CA ASN A 434 7.16 -5.95 -0.65
C ASN A 434 7.95 -4.64 -0.62
N ILE A 435 9.27 -4.70 -0.42
CA ILE A 435 10.14 -3.52 -0.50
C ILE A 435 10.15 -2.98 -1.93
N LEU A 436 10.42 -3.83 -2.92
CA LEU A 436 10.63 -3.43 -4.32
C LEU A 436 9.37 -2.85 -4.97
N ILE A 437 8.19 -3.47 -4.74
CA ILE A 437 6.91 -3.00 -5.28
C ILE A 437 6.44 -1.67 -4.66
N MET A 438 6.83 -1.42 -3.41
CA MET A 438 6.50 -0.18 -2.70
C MET A 438 7.45 0.94 -3.08
N GLU A 439 8.76 0.73 -3.01
CA GLU A 439 9.74 1.78 -3.31
C GLU A 439 9.81 2.12 -4.79
N GLU A 440 9.37 1.22 -5.67
CA GLU A 440 9.17 1.57 -7.08
C GLU A 440 10.49 2.05 -7.73
N LYS A 441 11.62 1.49 -7.25
CA LYS A 441 12.99 1.72 -7.73
C LYS A 441 13.54 0.54 -8.55
N GLN A 442 12.64 -0.31 -9.02
CA GLN A 442 12.91 -1.46 -9.88
C GLN A 442 11.69 -1.71 -10.77
N THR A 443 11.93 -2.27 -11.95
CA THR A 443 10.85 -2.76 -12.82
C THR A 443 10.13 -3.94 -12.16
N ILE A 444 8.81 -3.85 -12.04
CA ILE A 444 7.94 -4.96 -11.65
C ILE A 444 7.10 -5.34 -12.85
N LEU A 445 7.31 -6.54 -13.39
CA LEU A 445 6.48 -7.08 -14.47
C LEU A 445 5.34 -7.88 -13.84
N ALA A 446 4.13 -7.66 -14.33
CA ALA A 446 2.94 -8.35 -13.85
C ALA A 446 2.29 -9.13 -14.98
N VAL A 447 1.95 -10.38 -14.71
CA VAL A 447 1.21 -11.28 -15.60
C VAL A 447 -0.12 -11.69 -14.96
N GLY A 448 -1.09 -12.09 -15.78
CA GLY A 448 -2.44 -12.44 -15.34
C GLY A 448 -3.42 -11.27 -15.33
N ALA A 449 -4.71 -11.60 -15.20
CA ALA A 449 -5.80 -10.62 -15.21
C ALA A 449 -5.67 -9.65 -14.03
N GLY A 450 -5.83 -8.36 -14.30
CA GLY A 450 -5.75 -7.29 -13.29
C GLY A 450 -4.35 -6.97 -12.77
N GLY A 451 -3.31 -7.70 -13.20
CA GLY A 451 -1.91 -7.38 -12.93
C GLY A 451 -1.52 -6.02 -13.52
N VAL A 452 -0.63 -5.28 -12.86
CA VAL A 452 -0.13 -3.99 -13.36
C VAL A 452 1.38 -3.99 -13.34
N SER A 453 1.98 -3.99 -14.54
CA SER A 453 3.43 -3.84 -14.66
C SER A 453 3.81 -2.40 -14.36
N LYS A 454 4.92 -2.19 -13.66
CA LYS A 454 5.54 -0.92 -13.36
C LYS A 454 6.96 -0.94 -13.91
N ILE A 455 7.18 -0.29 -15.04
CA ILE A 455 8.45 -0.28 -15.74
C ILE A 455 9.20 0.96 -15.29
N PHE A 456 10.33 0.77 -14.62
CA PHE A 456 11.10 1.86 -14.02
C PHE A 456 12.26 2.25 -14.93
N PHE A 457 12.35 3.54 -15.26
CA PHE A 457 13.42 4.16 -16.03
C PHE A 457 14.31 4.96 -15.07
N PRO A 458 15.44 4.39 -14.59
CA PRO A 458 16.27 5.00 -13.55
C PRO A 458 16.81 6.39 -13.90
N ASP A 459 17.27 6.59 -15.14
CA ASP A 459 17.88 7.85 -15.58
C ASP A 459 16.90 9.02 -15.56
N GLU A 460 15.63 8.74 -15.80
CA GLU A 460 14.55 9.73 -15.80
C GLU A 460 13.82 9.80 -14.46
N ASN A 461 14.13 8.88 -13.53
CA ASN A 461 13.35 8.62 -12.32
C ASN A 461 11.84 8.51 -12.61
N ARG A 462 11.49 7.87 -13.74
CA ARG A 462 10.12 7.75 -14.26
C ARG A 462 9.62 6.32 -14.16
N ILE A 463 8.32 6.16 -13.94
CA ILE A 463 7.65 4.84 -13.90
C ILE A 463 6.50 4.85 -14.88
N GLU A 464 6.51 3.87 -15.79
CA GLU A 464 5.37 3.59 -16.65
C GLU A 464 4.53 2.45 -16.11
N ARG A 465 3.21 2.66 -16.09
CA ARG A 465 2.26 1.65 -15.63
C ARG A 465 1.57 1.01 -16.84
N VAL A 466 1.76 -0.30 -16.99
CA VAL A 466 1.16 -1.08 -18.08
C VAL A 466 0.19 -2.10 -17.46
N PRO A 467 -1.10 -1.74 -17.31
CA PRO A 467 -2.09 -2.61 -16.70
C PRO A 467 -2.60 -3.68 -17.67
N ASN A 468 -2.68 -4.92 -17.20
CA ASN A 468 -3.52 -5.94 -17.80
C ASN A 468 -5.00 -5.61 -17.57
N VAL A 469 -5.86 -6.06 -18.48
CA VAL A 469 -7.30 -5.96 -18.30
C VAL A 469 -7.73 -6.70 -17.03
N LYS A 470 -8.67 -6.11 -16.27
CA LYS A 470 -9.14 -6.66 -14.99
C LYS A 470 -10.15 -7.79 -15.14
N SER A 471 -10.94 -7.76 -16.20
CA SER A 471 -11.96 -8.77 -16.48
C SER A 471 -11.29 -10.07 -16.92
N LEU A 472 -11.71 -11.19 -16.32
CA LEU A 472 -11.24 -12.53 -16.69
C LEU A 472 -11.53 -12.80 -18.17
N TYR A 473 -12.75 -12.52 -18.62
CA TYR A 473 -13.16 -12.74 -20.00
C TYR A 473 -12.33 -11.92 -21.00
N GLU A 474 -12.11 -10.63 -20.70
CA GLU A 474 -11.26 -9.78 -21.56
C GLU A 474 -9.83 -10.30 -21.61
N TYR A 475 -9.28 -10.75 -20.47
CA TYR A 475 -7.92 -11.26 -20.41
C TYR A 475 -7.76 -12.51 -21.28
N LEU A 476 -8.71 -13.44 -21.23
CA LEU A 476 -8.69 -14.66 -22.04
C LEU A 476 -8.63 -14.38 -23.55
N ASN A 477 -9.31 -13.31 -23.99
CA ASN A 477 -9.39 -12.93 -25.41
C ASN A 477 -8.29 -11.96 -25.86
N ARG A 478 -7.61 -11.27 -24.93
CA ARG A 478 -6.71 -10.14 -25.25
C ARG A 478 -5.31 -10.29 -24.68
N VAL A 479 -4.89 -11.49 -24.26
CA VAL A 479 -3.56 -11.70 -23.68
C VAL A 479 -2.42 -11.26 -24.61
N GLU A 480 -2.57 -11.44 -25.92
CA GLU A 480 -1.56 -11.02 -26.90
C GLU A 480 -1.39 -9.50 -26.93
N GLU A 481 -2.50 -8.75 -26.87
CA GLU A 481 -2.48 -7.31 -26.72
C GLU A 481 -1.77 -6.90 -25.41
N MET A 482 -1.97 -7.66 -24.32
CA MET A 482 -1.33 -7.37 -23.03
C MET A 482 0.19 -7.57 -23.08
N VAL A 483 0.68 -8.53 -23.88
CA VAL A 483 2.10 -8.74 -24.15
C VAL A 483 2.66 -7.60 -24.99
N GLU A 484 2.00 -7.25 -26.10
CA GLU A 484 2.46 -6.17 -27.01
C GLU A 484 2.53 -4.82 -26.30
N ARG A 485 1.59 -4.54 -25.38
CA ARG A 485 1.64 -3.33 -24.56
C ARG A 485 2.86 -3.28 -23.64
N LYS A 486 3.30 -4.41 -23.09
CA LYS A 486 4.53 -4.46 -22.25
C LYS A 486 5.78 -4.33 -23.10
N LYS A 487 5.82 -5.04 -24.24
CA LYS A 487 6.94 -5.04 -25.19
C LYS A 487 7.40 -3.62 -25.52
N LYS A 488 6.46 -2.74 -25.88
CA LYS A 488 6.72 -1.31 -26.18
C LYS A 488 7.58 -0.57 -25.17
N PHE A 489 7.53 -0.95 -23.90
CA PHE A 489 8.25 -0.28 -22.82
C PHE A 489 9.43 -1.10 -22.30
N ILE A 490 9.36 -2.44 -22.35
CA ILE A 490 10.50 -3.29 -21.96
C ILE A 490 11.66 -3.11 -22.95
N GLU A 491 11.38 -2.98 -24.25
CA GLU A 491 12.39 -2.72 -25.28
C GLU A 491 13.12 -1.38 -25.09
N LEU A 492 12.54 -0.45 -24.32
CA LEU A 492 13.18 0.83 -23.97
C LEU A 492 14.15 0.71 -22.79
N LEU A 493 14.19 -0.43 -22.09
CA LEU A 493 15.14 -0.72 -21.00
C LEU A 493 16.42 -1.43 -21.47
N THR A 494 16.33 -2.07 -22.64
CA THR A 494 17.42 -2.82 -23.29
C THR A 494 18.18 -1.91 -24.23
#